data_AF-A0A914F363-F1
#
_entry.id   AF-A0A914F363-F1
#
_cell.length_a   1.000
_cell.length_b   1.000
_cell.length_c   1.000
_cell.angle_alpha   90.00
_cell.angle_beta   90.00
_cell.angle_gamma   90.00
#
_symmetry.space_group_name_H-M   'P 1'
#
loop_
_entity.id
_entity.type
_entity.pdbx_description
1 polymer ?
#
loop_
_entity_poly.entity_id
_entity_poly.type
_entity_poly.pdbx_seq_one_letter_code
_entity_poly.pdbx_strand_id
1 'polypeptide(L)'
;MCDFGSAIFFDKDVVGKKVKNFTGTSTFASLFAHENREQGMLSDIQSLLWSIEYLQSTNLDIIDDSPPFNVIKLLKEKMIKDKSYFESLPPVAKELFEIVCTADPAGPPPFDKLFKVLEAAAKELQFDLHDVGFHLGDKEVELAKLKFEQKNQQKLEKDHGEKKIKRRSKSKSRR
;
A
#
# COMPACT_ATOMS: atom_id res chain seq x y z
N MET A 1 5.82 0.10 -9.60
CA MET A 1 6.16 1.23 -8.70
C MET A 1 5.81 2.52 -9.40
N CYS A 2 5.06 3.41 -8.75
CA CYS A 2 4.63 4.70 -9.28
C CYS A 2 4.64 5.74 -8.14
N ASP A 3 4.55 7.03 -8.50
CA ASP A 3 4.61 8.19 -7.60
C ASP A 3 5.91 8.33 -6.79
N PHE A 4 6.77 9.26 -7.23
CA PHE A 4 8.03 9.60 -6.57
C PHE A 4 7.96 10.94 -5.82
N GLY A 5 6.75 11.50 -5.62
CA GLY A 5 6.58 12.82 -4.98
C GLY A 5 7.07 12.89 -3.53
N SER A 6 7.12 11.74 -2.85
CA SER A 6 7.64 11.58 -1.48
C SER A 6 9.03 10.94 -1.43
N ALA A 7 9.66 10.68 -2.57
CA ALA A 7 10.99 10.08 -2.62
C ALA A 7 12.04 11.09 -2.14
N ILE A 8 12.97 10.61 -1.30
CA ILE A 8 14.09 11.39 -0.79
C ILE A 8 15.41 10.70 -1.13
N PHE A 9 16.49 11.47 -1.23
CA PHE A 9 17.81 10.88 -1.33
C PHE A 9 18.14 10.13 -0.03
N PHE A 10 18.55 8.88 -0.16
CA PHE A 10 18.97 8.09 0.98
C PHE A 10 20.27 8.64 1.56
N ASP A 11 20.27 8.89 2.87
CA ASP A 11 21.45 9.24 3.65
C ASP A 11 21.49 8.36 4.90
N LYS A 12 22.45 7.43 4.92
CA LYS A 12 22.65 6.48 6.01
C LYS A 12 22.94 7.17 7.35
N ASP A 13 23.51 8.37 7.34
CA ASP A 13 23.97 9.05 8.55
C ASP A 13 22.81 9.70 9.30
N VAL A 14 21.63 9.81 8.68
CA VAL A 14 20.42 10.38 9.30
C VAL A 14 19.35 9.34 9.63
N VAL A 15 19.42 8.13 9.09
CA VAL A 15 18.44 7.05 9.37
C VAL A 15 18.26 6.87 10.87
N GLY A 16 17.01 6.81 11.32
CA GLY A 16 16.67 6.65 12.73
C GLY A 16 16.72 7.93 13.57
N LYS A 17 17.25 9.05 13.06
CA LYS A 17 17.22 10.35 13.76
C LYS A 17 15.80 10.90 13.78
N LYS A 18 15.45 11.68 14.82
CA LYS A 18 14.14 12.32 14.91
C LYS A 18 13.91 13.33 13.79
N VAL A 19 12.78 13.20 13.11
CA VAL A 19 12.25 14.14 12.12
C VAL A 19 10.98 14.80 12.64
N LYS A 20 10.58 15.94 12.06
CA LYS A 20 9.45 16.70 12.57
C LYS A 20 8.10 16.10 12.20
N ASN A 21 7.95 15.56 10.99
CA ASN A 21 6.68 15.04 10.49
C ASN A 21 6.88 13.86 9.53
N PHE A 22 6.04 12.84 9.66
CA PHE A 22 5.82 11.81 8.65
C PHE A 22 4.82 12.30 7.58
N THR A 23 5.11 12.04 6.30
CA THR A 23 4.33 12.53 5.15
C THR A 23 3.69 11.42 4.29
N GLY A 24 3.85 10.15 4.67
CA GLY A 24 3.36 9.01 3.89
C GLY A 24 1.97 8.50 4.31
N THR A 25 1.54 7.41 3.67
CA THR A 25 0.30 6.71 4.03
C THR A 25 0.49 5.91 5.31
N SER A 26 -0.18 6.32 6.38
CA SER A 26 -0.03 5.74 7.72
C SER A 26 -0.28 4.23 7.82
N THR A 27 -1.18 3.70 6.99
CA THR A 27 -1.52 2.26 6.93
C THR A 27 -0.32 1.38 6.63
N PHE A 28 0.60 1.81 5.76
CA PHE A 28 1.72 0.98 5.36
C PHE A 28 3.03 1.45 5.96
N ALA A 29 3.02 2.53 6.76
CA ALA A 29 4.24 3.15 7.22
C ALA A 29 5.02 2.25 8.18
N SER A 30 6.35 2.26 8.02
CA SER A 30 7.30 1.62 8.94
C SER A 30 7.16 2.11 10.38
N LEU A 31 7.69 1.33 11.33
CA LEU A 31 7.72 1.77 12.74
C LEU A 31 8.51 3.07 12.91
N PHE A 32 9.61 3.23 12.16
CA PHE A 32 10.40 4.46 12.15
C PHE A 32 9.56 5.68 11.77
N ALA A 33 8.75 5.56 10.73
CA ALA A 33 7.84 6.61 10.30
C ALA A 33 6.84 7.02 11.40
N HIS A 34 6.22 6.05 12.07
CA HIS A 34 5.27 6.31 13.16
C HIS A 34 5.92 6.94 14.39
N GLU A 35 7.20 6.66 14.61
CA GLU A 35 7.99 7.24 15.69
C GLU A 35 8.66 8.59 15.30
N ASN A 36 8.32 9.12 14.13
CA ASN A 36 8.95 10.30 13.55
C ASN A 36 10.48 10.17 13.53
N ARG A 37 10.96 9.01 13.09
CA ARG A 37 12.37 8.74 12.81
C ARG A 37 12.58 8.72 11.30
N GLU A 38 13.73 9.24 10.87
CA GLU A 38 14.15 9.27 9.48
C GLU A 38 14.14 7.86 8.90
N GLN A 39 13.58 7.74 7.70
CA GLN A 39 13.31 6.45 7.08
C GLN A 39 14.55 5.96 6.32
N GLY A 40 14.78 4.66 6.36
CA GLY A 40 15.84 4.00 5.59
C GLY A 40 15.26 3.03 4.58
N MET A 41 16.11 2.32 3.83
CA MET A 41 15.66 1.32 2.86
C MET A 41 14.80 0.21 3.48
N LEU A 42 15.04 -0.14 4.75
CA LEU A 42 14.23 -1.11 5.48
C LEU A 42 12.81 -0.61 5.79
N SER A 43 12.58 0.71 5.81
CA SER A 43 11.24 1.28 5.98
C SER A 43 10.33 0.94 4.80
N ASP A 44 10.85 0.96 3.57
CA ASP A 44 10.10 0.57 2.38
C ASP A 44 9.81 -0.93 2.37
N ILE A 45 10.75 -1.75 2.85
CA ILE A 45 10.56 -3.20 2.96
C ILE A 45 9.52 -3.54 4.03
N GLN A 46 9.54 -2.86 5.19
CA GLN A 46 8.47 -3.01 6.18
C GLN A 46 7.11 -2.64 5.57
N SER A 47 7.06 -1.57 4.78
CA SER A 47 5.84 -1.16 4.08
C SER A 47 5.34 -2.20 3.08
N LEU A 48 6.26 -2.87 2.38
CA LEU A 48 5.95 -4.00 1.51
C LEU A 48 5.38 -5.18 2.29
N LEU A 49 5.97 -5.55 3.43
CA LEU A 49 5.46 -6.64 4.27
C LEU A 49 4.05 -6.35 4.80
N TRP A 50 3.80 -5.10 5.23
CA TRP A 50 2.44 -4.67 5.61
C TRP A 50 1.45 -4.73 4.44
N SER A 51 1.92 -4.44 3.23
CA SER A 51 1.08 -4.53 2.03
C SER A 51 0.73 -5.98 1.67
N ILE A 52 1.68 -6.92 1.82
CA ILE A 52 1.43 -8.35 1.61
C ILE A 52 0.43 -8.88 2.65
N GLU A 53 0.64 -8.55 3.93
CA GLU A 53 -0.27 -8.95 5.01
C GLU A 53 -1.67 -8.38 4.81
N TYR A 54 -1.76 -7.12 4.36
CA TYR A 54 -3.04 -6.51 3.99
C TYR A 54 -3.74 -7.35 2.92
N LEU A 55 -3.05 -7.67 1.81
CA LEU A 55 -3.62 -8.49 0.72
C LEU A 55 -4.01 -9.90 1.16
N GLN A 56 -3.32 -10.48 2.14
CA GLN A 56 -3.65 -11.81 2.67
C GLN A 56 -4.83 -11.78 3.66
N SER A 57 -4.94 -10.73 4.47
CA SER A 57 -5.97 -10.62 5.52
C SER A 57 -7.30 -10.07 5.00
N THR A 58 -7.28 -9.19 4.01
CA THR A 58 -8.48 -8.83 3.25
C THR A 58 -8.67 -9.86 2.16
N ASN A 59 -9.63 -10.79 2.32
CA ASN A 59 -10.26 -11.40 1.14
C ASN A 59 -10.64 -10.23 0.21
N LEU A 60 -10.12 -10.24 -1.02
CA LEU A 60 -10.30 -9.17 -2.02
C LEU A 60 -11.77 -8.77 -2.26
N ASP A 61 -12.72 -9.57 -1.78
CA ASP A 61 -14.17 -9.37 -1.85
C ASP A 61 -14.72 -8.20 -1.02
N ILE A 62 -13.98 -7.61 -0.08
CA ILE A 62 -14.48 -6.51 0.77
C ILE A 62 -13.48 -5.34 0.80
N ILE A 63 -13.51 -4.53 -0.25
CA ILE A 63 -13.05 -3.14 -0.15
C ILE A 63 -14.20 -2.33 0.46
N ASP A 64 -14.28 -2.33 1.79
CA ASP A 64 -14.96 -1.28 2.52
C ASP A 64 -14.08 -0.01 2.44
N ASP A 65 -14.68 1.15 2.16
CA ASP A 65 -13.98 2.45 2.12
C ASP A 65 -13.45 2.88 3.52
N SER A 66 -13.74 2.08 4.55
CA SER A 66 -13.11 2.12 5.87
C SER A 66 -11.74 1.44 5.80
N PRO A 67 -10.60 2.05 6.19
CA PRO A 67 -9.29 1.39 6.12
C PRO A 67 -9.34 0.06 6.88
N PRO A 68 -9.32 -1.11 6.21
CA PRO A 68 -9.59 -2.41 6.85
C PRO A 68 -8.52 -2.79 7.88
N PHE A 69 -7.40 -2.06 7.87
CA PHE A 69 -6.21 -2.36 8.61
C PHE A 69 -5.69 -1.08 9.25
N ASN A 70 -6.17 -0.76 10.45
CA ASN A 70 -5.63 0.36 11.22
C ASN A 70 -4.29 -0.05 11.83
N VAL A 71 -3.24 -0.02 11.02
CA VAL A 71 -1.86 -0.29 11.43
C VAL A 71 -1.42 0.66 12.54
N ILE A 72 -1.94 1.89 12.59
CA ILE A 72 -1.68 2.78 13.74
C ILE A 72 -2.21 2.17 15.04
N LYS A 73 -3.41 1.57 15.03
CA LYS A 73 -3.98 0.88 16.19
C LYS A 73 -3.17 -0.37 16.55
N LEU A 74 -2.76 -1.15 15.55
CA LEU A 74 -1.98 -2.38 15.74
C LEU A 74 -0.53 -2.10 16.21
N LEU A 75 0.12 -1.05 15.69
CA LEU A 75 1.45 -0.61 16.11
C LEU A 75 1.43 0.03 17.50
N LYS A 76 0.41 0.85 17.82
CA LYS A 76 0.26 1.48 19.14
C LYS A 76 -0.21 0.52 20.24
N GLU A 77 -1.07 -0.45 19.91
CA GLU A 77 -1.64 -1.37 20.90
C GLU A 77 -0.89 -2.72 20.99
N LYS A 78 -0.26 -3.21 19.91
CA LYS A 78 0.27 -4.59 19.85
C LYS A 78 1.78 -4.71 19.62
N MET A 79 2.44 -3.81 18.88
CA MET A 79 3.83 -4.06 18.48
C MET A 79 4.92 -3.76 19.52
N ILE A 80 4.66 -2.97 20.56
CA ILE A 80 5.71 -2.69 21.56
C ILE A 80 5.79 -3.78 22.64
N LYS A 81 4.78 -4.65 22.80
CA LYS A 81 4.76 -5.66 23.88
C LYS A 81 4.16 -7.03 23.56
N ASP A 82 3.38 -7.19 22.50
CA ASP A 82 2.54 -8.38 22.33
C ASP A 82 3.07 -9.28 21.19
N LYS A 83 3.79 -10.34 21.58
CA LYS A 83 4.33 -11.36 20.66
C LYS A 83 3.21 -12.13 19.94
N SER A 84 1.97 -12.07 20.42
CA SER A 84 0.83 -12.83 19.92
C SER A 84 0.49 -12.55 18.45
N TYR A 85 0.68 -11.32 17.96
CA TYR A 85 0.42 -11.01 16.55
C TYR A 85 1.39 -11.75 15.63
N PHE A 86 2.68 -11.73 15.94
CA PHE A 86 3.70 -12.46 15.20
C PHE A 86 3.53 -13.98 15.30
N GLU A 87 2.94 -14.47 16.38
CA GLU A 87 2.62 -15.89 16.54
C GLU A 87 1.51 -16.37 15.62
N SER A 88 0.57 -15.48 15.24
CA SER A 88 -0.50 -15.81 14.29
C SER A 88 -0.12 -15.70 12.82
N LEU A 89 1.03 -15.10 12.49
CA LEU A 89 1.46 -14.95 11.10
C LEU A 89 1.87 -16.30 10.50
N PRO A 90 1.65 -16.51 9.19
CA PRO A 90 2.23 -17.64 8.47
C PRO A 90 3.75 -17.72 8.69
N PRO A 91 4.35 -18.92 8.77
CA PRO A 91 5.78 -19.08 9.05
C PRO A 91 6.69 -18.23 8.16
N VAL A 92 6.38 -18.16 6.86
CA VAL A 92 7.10 -17.36 5.86
C VAL A 92 7.04 -15.87 6.20
N ALA A 93 5.85 -15.33 6.51
CA ALA A 93 5.69 -13.93 6.88
C ALA A 93 6.45 -13.61 8.16
N LYS A 94 6.40 -14.50 9.15
CA LYS A 94 7.11 -14.35 10.42
C LYS A 94 8.62 -14.26 10.23
N GLU A 95 9.19 -15.14 9.40
CA GLU A 95 10.62 -15.14 9.08
C GLU A 95 11.03 -13.85 8.34
N LEU A 96 10.23 -13.39 7.38
CA LEU A 96 10.48 -12.12 6.67
C LEU A 96 10.49 -10.93 7.64
N PHE A 97 9.51 -10.83 8.53
CA PHE A 97 9.46 -9.78 9.54
C PHE A 97 10.66 -9.84 10.50
N GLU A 98 11.08 -11.04 10.92
CA GLU A 98 12.25 -11.22 11.80
C GLU A 98 13.54 -10.74 11.13
N ILE A 99 13.77 -11.09 9.86
CA ILE A 99 14.92 -10.63 9.08
C ILE A 99 14.97 -9.10 9.02
N VAL A 100 13.83 -8.46 8.73
CA VAL A 100 13.74 -7.00 8.57
C VAL A 100 13.89 -6.27 9.91
N CYS A 101 13.29 -6.79 10.97
CA CYS A 101 13.34 -6.18 12.31
C CYS A 101 14.71 -6.33 12.99
N THR A 102 15.52 -7.30 12.59
CA THR A 102 16.87 -7.53 13.16
C THR A 102 18.00 -6.95 12.30
N ALA A 103 17.70 -6.51 11.08
CA ALA A 103 18.67 -5.87 10.19
C ALA A 103 19.06 -4.47 10.68
N ASP A 104 20.28 -4.03 10.32
CA ASP A 104 20.73 -2.67 10.58
C ASP A 104 19.89 -1.65 9.79
N PRO A 105 19.14 -0.75 10.46
CA PRO A 105 18.29 0.27 9.82
C PRO A 105 19.03 1.11 8.76
N ALA A 106 20.31 1.42 9.00
CA ALA A 106 21.14 2.24 8.12
C ALA A 106 21.94 1.41 7.10
N GLY A 107 21.96 0.08 7.26
CA GLY A 107 22.68 -0.85 6.42
C GLY A 107 21.96 -1.19 5.11
N PRO A 108 22.64 -1.88 4.19
CA PRO A 108 21.98 -2.42 3.00
C PRO A 108 20.95 -3.47 3.43
N PRO A 109 19.77 -3.52 2.77
CA PRO A 109 18.80 -4.55 3.08
C PRO A 109 19.32 -5.95 2.80
N PRO A 110 18.93 -6.96 3.60
CA PRO A 110 19.36 -8.34 3.42
C PRO A 110 18.56 -9.04 2.30
N PHE A 111 18.55 -8.48 1.09
CA PHE A 111 17.75 -8.96 -0.04
C PHE A 111 17.96 -10.44 -0.33
N ASP A 112 19.20 -10.94 -0.30
CA ASP A 112 19.49 -12.36 -0.53
C ASP A 112 18.77 -13.29 0.46
N LYS A 113 18.64 -12.87 1.72
CA LYS A 113 17.92 -13.66 2.74
C LYS A 113 16.42 -13.61 2.48
N LEU A 114 15.89 -12.42 2.21
CA LEU A 114 14.47 -12.23 1.91
C LEU A 114 14.04 -13.04 0.67
N PHE A 115 14.82 -12.99 -0.41
CA PHE A 115 14.55 -13.75 -1.62
C PHE A 115 14.59 -15.26 -1.39
N LYS A 116 15.56 -15.78 -0.61
CA LYS A 116 15.63 -17.21 -0.28
C LYS A 116 14.39 -17.70 0.45
N VAL A 117 13.86 -16.91 1.39
CA VAL A 117 12.61 -17.24 2.11
C VAL A 117 11.44 -17.30 1.13
N LEU A 118 11.32 -16.31 0.24
CA LEU A 118 10.25 -16.27 -0.76
C LEU A 118 10.36 -17.41 -1.79
N GLU A 119 11.56 -17.72 -2.26
CA GLU A 119 11.80 -18.83 -3.19
C GLU A 119 11.49 -20.19 -2.57
N ALA A 120 11.85 -20.39 -1.30
CA ALA A 120 11.52 -21.61 -0.56
C ALA A 120 10.00 -21.77 -0.42
N ALA A 121 9.30 -20.69 -0.04
CA ALA A 121 7.85 -20.67 0.06
C ALA A 121 7.17 -20.96 -1.29
N ALA A 122 7.64 -20.35 -2.38
CA ALA A 122 7.10 -20.59 -3.72
C ALA A 122 7.29 -22.06 -4.15
N LYS A 123 8.45 -22.66 -3.87
CA LYS A 123 8.72 -24.09 -4.16
C LYS A 123 7.81 -25.01 -3.36
N GLU A 124 7.62 -24.74 -2.07
CA GLU A 124 6.74 -25.53 -1.20
C GLU A 124 5.29 -25.50 -1.68
N LEU A 125 4.81 -24.33 -2.10
CA LEU A 125 3.47 -24.15 -2.64
C LEU A 125 3.31 -24.71 -4.07
N GLN A 126 4.39 -25.24 -4.66
CA GLN A 126 4.44 -25.64 -6.08
C GLN A 126 3.92 -24.51 -6.99
N PHE A 127 4.21 -23.28 -6.60
CA PHE A 127 3.70 -22.09 -7.26
C PHE A 127 4.47 -21.86 -8.54
N ASP A 128 3.85 -22.19 -9.68
CA ASP A 128 4.40 -21.85 -10.99
C ASP A 128 4.00 -20.41 -11.35
N LEU A 129 4.99 -19.53 -11.41
CA LEU A 129 4.84 -18.13 -11.84
C LEU A 129 4.22 -18.00 -13.24
N HIS A 130 4.33 -19.04 -14.08
CA HIS A 130 3.76 -19.07 -15.42
C HIS A 130 2.31 -19.56 -15.46
N ASP A 131 1.81 -20.19 -14.39
CA ASP A 131 0.43 -20.71 -14.29
C ASP A 131 -0.46 -19.82 -13.39
N VAL A 132 0.08 -18.69 -12.92
CA VAL A 132 -0.66 -17.69 -12.15
C VAL A 132 -1.55 -16.90 -13.11
N GLY A 133 -2.78 -17.36 -13.30
CA GLY A 133 -3.84 -16.45 -13.68
C GLY A 133 -3.93 -15.37 -12.60
N PHE A 134 -3.42 -14.16 -12.87
CA PHE A 134 -3.66 -13.01 -12.00
C PHE A 134 -5.17 -12.92 -11.79
N HIS A 135 -5.65 -13.27 -10.59
CA HIS A 135 -7.05 -13.12 -10.20
C HIS A 135 -7.35 -11.63 -10.00
N LEU A 136 -7.27 -10.85 -11.07
CA LEU A 136 -8.29 -9.83 -11.28
C LEU A 136 -9.48 -10.66 -11.72
N GLY A 137 -10.33 -11.06 -10.77
CA GLY A 137 -11.49 -11.90 -11.09
C GLY A 137 -12.21 -11.25 -12.27
N ASP A 138 -12.64 -12.01 -13.27
CA ASP A 138 -13.24 -11.44 -14.50
C ASP A 138 -14.35 -10.43 -14.18
N LYS A 139 -15.05 -10.66 -13.06
CA LYS A 139 -16.04 -9.75 -12.46
C LYS A 139 -15.49 -8.39 -12.04
N GLU A 140 -14.28 -8.31 -11.52
CA GLU A 140 -13.63 -7.07 -11.06
C GLU A 140 -13.12 -6.23 -12.23
N VAL A 141 -12.62 -6.89 -13.29
CA VAL A 141 -12.28 -6.21 -14.55
C VAL A 141 -13.54 -5.63 -15.17
N GLU A 142 -14.65 -6.37 -15.14
CA GLU A 142 -15.95 -5.92 -15.63
C GLU A 142 -16.54 -4.78 -14.78
N LEU A 143 -16.45 -4.87 -13.45
CA LEU A 143 -16.85 -3.81 -12.51
C LEU A 143 -16.00 -2.54 -12.67
N ALA A 144 -14.69 -2.68 -12.87
CA ALA A 144 -13.80 -1.55 -13.11
C ALA A 144 -14.12 -0.86 -14.44
N LYS A 145 -14.42 -1.62 -15.50
CA LYS A 145 -14.90 -1.09 -16.79
C LYS A 145 -16.23 -0.35 -16.62
N LEU A 146 -17.20 -0.95 -15.92
CA LEU A 146 -18.51 -0.32 -15.65
C LEU A 146 -18.38 0.97 -14.84
N LYS A 147 -17.54 0.99 -13.78
CA LYS A 147 -17.27 2.22 -13.00
C LYS A 147 -16.58 3.30 -13.84
N PHE A 148 -15.68 2.90 -14.74
CA PHE A 148 -15.01 3.82 -15.65
C PHE A 148 -15.99 4.43 -16.68
N GLU A 149 -16.86 3.61 -17.26
CA GLU A 149 -17.91 4.04 -18.20
C GLU A 149 -18.93 4.98 -17.53
N GLN A 150 -19.38 4.66 -16.31
CA GLN A 150 -20.28 5.52 -15.54
C GLN A 150 -19.63 6.86 -15.18
N LYS A 151 -18.36 6.88 -14.78
CA LYS A 151 -17.62 8.14 -14.52
C LYS A 151 -17.48 8.99 -15.79
N ASN A 152 -17.29 8.37 -16.95
CA ASN A 152 -17.20 9.09 -18.22
C ASN A 152 -18.56 9.63 -18.68
N GLN A 153 -19.64 8.88 -18.51
CA GLN A 153 -21.00 9.35 -18.80
C GLN A 153 -21.39 10.54 -17.90
N GLN A 154 -21.12 10.48 -16.59
CA GLN A 154 -21.39 11.60 -15.68
C GLN A 154 -20.56 12.86 -16.01
N LYS A 155 -19.31 12.71 -16.47
CA LYS A 155 -18.51 13.86 -16.95
C LYS A 155 -19.08 14.46 -18.22
N LEU A 156 -19.50 13.63 -19.19
CA LEU A 156 -20.13 14.09 -20.42
C LEU A 156 -21.47 14.80 -20.15
N GLU A 157 -22.27 14.33 -19.20
CA GLU A 157 -23.52 14.99 -18.80
C GLU A 157 -23.29 16.33 -18.10
N LYS A 158 -22.27 16.44 -17.23
CA LYS A 158 -21.88 17.72 -16.61
C LYS A 158 -21.40 18.74 -17.65
N ASP A 159 -20.58 18.31 -18.61
CA ASP A 159 -20.11 19.16 -19.71
C ASP A 159 -21.24 19.61 -20.65
N HIS A 160 -22.24 18.74 -20.90
CA HIS A 160 -23.42 19.09 -21.67
C HIS A 160 -24.41 19.99 -20.91
N GLY A 161 -24.51 19.85 -19.59
CA GLY A 161 -25.27 20.72 -18.70
C GLY A 161 -24.72 22.16 -18.68
N GLU A 162 -23.40 22.31 -18.55
CA GLU A 162 -22.75 23.64 -18.57
C GLU A 162 -22.85 24.33 -19.94
N LYS A 163 -22.75 23.58 -21.05
CA LYS A 163 -22.93 24.14 -22.40
C LYS A 163 -24.37 24.63 -22.65
N LYS A 164 -25.39 23.98 -22.05
CA LYS A 164 -26.79 24.44 -22.13
C LYS A 164 -27.04 25.72 -21.33
N ILE A 165 -26.40 25.89 -20.17
CA ILE A 165 -26.55 27.09 -19.33
C ILE A 165 -25.92 28.32 -20.00
N LYS A 166 -24.72 28.18 -20.61
CA LYS A 166 -24.06 29.29 -21.33
C LYS A 166 -24.78 29.77 -22.60
N ARG A 167 -25.59 28.92 -23.24
CA ARG A 167 -26.39 29.32 -24.43
C ARG A 167 -27.65 30.10 -24.06
N ARG A 168 -28.28 29.79 -22.92
CA ARG A 168 -29.47 30.52 -22.43
C ARG A 168 -29.15 31.90 -21.85
N SER A 169 -27.93 32.13 -21.36
CA SER A 169 -27.52 33.45 -20.86
C SER A 169 -27.14 34.45 -21.97
N LYS A 170 -26.76 33.99 -23.17
CA LYS A 170 -26.48 34.87 -24.32
C LYS A 170 -27.73 35.35 -25.07
N SER A 171 -28.88 34.70 -24.92
CA SER A 171 -30.12 35.08 -25.62
C SER A 171 -30.98 36.12 -24.89
N LYS A 172 -30.56 36.60 -23.71
CA LYS A 172 -31.29 37.65 -22.94
C LYS A 172 -30.65 39.04 -22.99
N SER A 173 -29.56 39.23 -23.75
CA SER A 173 -28.89 40.53 -23.91
C SER A 173 -29.04 41.05 -25.35
N ARG A 174 -30.28 41.28 -25.78
CA ARG A 174 -30.63 42.17 -26.90
C ARG A 174 -32.06 42.66 -26.70
N ARG A 175 -32.21 43.65 -25.83
CA ARG A 175 -33.27 44.66 -25.87
C ARG A 175 -32.69 45.94 -25.28
#